data_AF-A0A2A2JW23-F1
#
_entry.id   AF-A0A2A2JW23-F1
#
_cell.length_a   1.000
_cell.length_b   1.000
_cell.length_c   1.000
_cell.angle_alpha   90.00
_cell.angle_beta   90.00
_cell.angle_gamma   90.00
#
_symmetry.space_group_name_H-M   'P 1'
#
loop_
_entity.id
_entity.type
_entity.pdbx_description
1 polymer ?
#
loop_
_entity_poly.entity_id
_entity_poly.type
_entity_poly.pdbx_seq_one_letter_code
_entity_poly.pdbx_strand_id
1 'polypeptide(L)'
;MIQALDFSHEFEFNVEVYHDDHGLFGEGRLTFGGGGLICIQLEHSYDHKITHIAPSTLKARAKDRQHFTLFNCEIANSQIYANYIACGDINSKAGSLQVKYADISDWFMHGQYLDGKLGESLTWKNPTPQLSVKIKTNEEDFTLNTETFSSLERRGENHIIHEHVRFIFERPSGTFAIEEIRDKAFELSTLLSILTATPVSIESVWGSFNSNYPVPIYFPSFKKIGSRFSSGAYWLSCLALRDLLDDNWQSIFERFYASPYRKSTWVRLAGMQRYEGFWEFKILGYVSLLDEYVSTSATIANCKSTKTESKKATKLKEKIKQLSKPLNEDQIKEVQLLIDTIFVASRDLTFLEKYELARSSTNEGILKVINLTDNDFRLIKRIRDKVAHGITPDLQDTSYQELHLIIEKIALLITYWAHIDLGLSPSDFAIFLKRTHNQLQFNPALDKAHLDRITNSAEFINVPASLFERFTSGEYSIINACFTENAHNELKYSAAHKAMYDNWINDHSRSSNRVIDAFGADSVRARSPASLYLECADKHIQLHMAYIIKDA
;
A
#
# COMPACT_ATOMS: atom_id res chain seq x y z
N MET A 1 3.48 12.09 -35.43
CA MET A 1 3.54 12.74 -34.10
C MET A 1 3.18 11.70 -33.08
N ILE A 2 4.03 11.47 -32.07
CA ILE A 2 3.74 10.50 -31.00
C ILE A 2 2.54 11.03 -30.20
N GLN A 3 1.45 10.28 -30.17
CA GLN A 3 0.23 10.67 -29.45
C GLN A 3 0.18 10.10 -28.02
N ALA A 4 0.95 9.06 -27.73
CA ALA A 4 1.09 8.47 -26.42
C ALA A 4 2.48 7.85 -26.24
N LEU A 5 3.07 8.02 -25.05
CA LEU A 5 4.28 7.34 -24.61
C LEU A 5 3.92 6.42 -23.45
N ASP A 6 4.20 5.13 -23.61
CA ASP A 6 4.17 4.17 -22.51
C ASP A 6 5.57 4.10 -21.89
N PHE A 7 5.68 4.44 -20.62
CA PHE A 7 6.93 4.48 -19.87
C PHE A 7 7.63 3.11 -19.79
N SER A 8 6.91 2.01 -20.05
CA SER A 8 7.46 0.66 -20.07
C SER A 8 8.18 0.28 -21.37
N HIS A 9 7.92 1.01 -22.47
CA HIS A 9 8.58 0.79 -23.75
C HIS A 9 9.86 1.61 -23.86
N GLU A 10 10.88 1.03 -24.51
CA GLU A 10 12.09 1.75 -24.90
C GLU A 10 11.90 2.37 -26.29
N PHE A 11 12.39 3.59 -26.46
CA PHE A 11 12.30 4.36 -27.68
C PHE A 11 13.70 4.77 -28.14
N GLU A 12 13.94 4.66 -29.44
CA GLU A 12 15.22 5.00 -30.08
C GLU A 12 14.96 5.81 -31.35
N PHE A 13 15.67 6.94 -31.48
CA PHE A 13 15.56 7.84 -32.63
C PHE A 13 16.93 8.36 -33.07
N ASN A 14 17.17 8.42 -34.37
CA ASN A 14 18.28 9.20 -34.93
C ASN A 14 17.83 10.65 -35.07
N VAL A 15 18.57 11.58 -34.46
CA VAL A 15 18.17 12.98 -34.29
C VAL A 15 19.27 13.98 -34.63
N GLU A 16 18.86 15.13 -35.15
CA GLU A 16 19.66 16.35 -35.19
C GLU A 16 19.38 17.16 -33.92
N VAL A 17 20.41 17.52 -33.15
CA VAL A 17 20.31 18.28 -31.90
C VAL A 17 20.67 19.74 -32.14
N TYR A 18 19.86 20.66 -31.62
CA TYR A 18 20.07 22.10 -31.75
C TYR A 18 19.61 22.86 -30.51
N HIS A 19 20.11 24.09 -30.37
CA HIS A 19 19.66 25.07 -29.39
C HIS A 19 19.10 26.28 -30.15
N ASP A 20 18.01 26.87 -29.67
CA ASP A 20 17.35 27.98 -30.36
C ASP A 20 18.31 29.16 -30.62
N ASP A 21 19.14 29.51 -29.64
CA ASP A 21 20.09 30.63 -29.77
C ASP A 21 21.46 30.29 -30.40
N HIS A 22 21.85 29.01 -30.40
CA HIS A 22 23.22 28.60 -30.76
C HIS A 22 23.28 27.68 -31.99
N GLY A 23 22.13 27.34 -32.57
CA GLY A 23 22.04 26.55 -33.80
C GLY A 23 22.32 25.07 -33.59
N LEU A 24 22.77 24.39 -34.64
CA LEU A 24 23.00 22.95 -34.65
C LEU A 24 24.20 22.53 -33.78
N PHE A 25 23.97 21.60 -32.87
CA PHE A 25 24.98 20.99 -31.99
C PHE A 25 25.61 19.75 -32.61
N GLY A 26 24.82 18.93 -33.30
CA GLY A 26 25.31 17.73 -33.97
C GLY A 26 24.21 16.70 -34.23
N GLU A 27 24.61 15.56 -34.77
CA GLU A 27 23.74 14.40 -34.99
C GLU A 27 24.06 13.31 -33.98
N GLY A 28 23.02 12.57 -33.58
CA GLY A 28 23.16 11.51 -32.59
C GLY A 28 21.97 10.60 -32.50
N ARG A 29 22.09 9.63 -31.60
CA ARG A 29 21.04 8.67 -31.27
C ARG A 29 20.43 8.99 -29.91
N LEU A 30 19.16 9.37 -29.90
CA LEU A 30 18.32 9.59 -28.73
C LEU A 30 17.70 8.26 -28.26
N THR A 31 17.87 7.94 -26.98
CA THR A 31 17.25 6.78 -26.32
C THR A 31 16.57 7.21 -25.02
N PHE A 32 15.36 6.72 -24.77
CA PHE A 32 14.63 6.90 -23.50
C PHE A 32 13.53 5.84 -23.35
N GLY A 33 12.84 5.81 -22.21
CA GLY A 33 11.79 4.82 -21.93
C GLY A 33 12.32 3.58 -21.20
N GLY A 34 11.45 2.60 -20.93
CA GLY A 34 11.79 1.37 -20.20
C GLY A 34 12.29 1.58 -18.77
N GLY A 35 12.02 2.74 -18.17
CA GLY A 35 12.59 3.19 -16.89
C GLY A 35 14.07 3.63 -16.98
N GLY A 36 14.63 3.73 -18.18
CA GLY A 36 15.99 4.17 -18.44
C GLY A 36 16.17 5.70 -18.43
N LEU A 37 17.43 6.13 -18.38
CA LEU A 37 17.81 7.53 -18.51
C LEU A 37 17.52 8.04 -19.93
N ILE A 38 17.29 9.35 -20.06
CA ILE A 38 17.20 10.01 -21.36
C ILE A 38 18.63 10.36 -21.78
N CYS A 39 19.06 9.82 -22.91
CA CYS A 39 20.43 10.00 -23.40
C CYS A 39 20.45 10.24 -24.91
N ILE A 40 21.29 11.17 -25.35
CA ILE A 40 21.71 11.29 -26.75
C ILE A 40 23.18 10.93 -26.85
N GLN A 41 23.49 9.90 -27.62
CA GLN A 41 24.86 9.57 -28.01
C GLN A 41 25.19 10.29 -29.33
N LEU A 42 26.12 11.25 -29.30
CA LEU A 42 26.54 11.97 -30.51
C LEU A 42 27.45 11.09 -31.39
N GLU A 43 27.31 11.18 -32.71
CA GLU A 43 28.02 10.31 -33.66
C GLU A 43 29.49 10.70 -33.90
N HIS A 44 29.89 11.96 -33.67
CA HIS A 44 31.28 12.44 -33.81
C HIS A 44 31.61 13.60 -32.86
N SER A 45 32.88 13.73 -32.45
CA SER A 45 33.42 14.71 -31.49
C SER A 45 33.33 16.15 -31.99
N TYR A 46 32.16 16.78 -31.88
CA TYR A 46 31.99 18.24 -31.91
C TYR A 46 32.48 18.87 -30.59
N ASP A 47 33.73 18.56 -30.23
CA ASP A 47 34.29 18.80 -28.89
C ASP A 47 34.59 20.28 -28.57
N HIS A 48 34.48 21.18 -29.55
CA HIS A 48 34.99 22.56 -29.38
C HIS A 48 33.91 23.63 -29.15
N LYS A 49 32.63 23.36 -29.38
CA LYS A 49 31.53 24.32 -29.08
C LYS A 49 30.72 23.96 -27.83
N ILE A 50 30.77 22.69 -27.41
CA ILE A 50 29.87 22.12 -26.42
C ILE A 50 30.36 22.35 -24.98
N THR A 51 31.67 22.49 -24.77
CA THR A 51 32.29 22.56 -23.43
C THR A 51 32.08 23.88 -22.68
N HIS A 52 31.54 24.92 -23.32
CA HIS A 52 31.34 26.25 -22.71
C HIS A 52 29.88 26.65 -22.46
N ILE A 53 28.93 25.84 -22.92
CA ILE A 53 27.50 26.11 -22.77
C ILE A 53 26.93 24.89 -22.04
N ALA A 54 26.34 25.11 -20.86
CA ALA A 54 25.51 24.10 -20.20
C ALA A 54 24.05 24.42 -20.54
N PRO A 55 23.58 24.12 -21.77
CA PRO A 55 22.22 24.47 -22.14
C PRO A 55 21.26 23.68 -21.26
N SER A 56 20.47 24.38 -20.45
CA SER A 56 19.46 23.74 -19.63
C SER A 56 18.37 23.11 -20.49
N THR A 57 18.13 23.62 -21.70
CA THR A 57 17.14 23.10 -22.65
C THR A 57 17.76 22.90 -24.03
N LEU A 58 17.47 21.76 -24.65
CA LEU A 58 17.90 21.43 -26.01
C LEU A 58 16.72 20.92 -26.83
N LYS A 59 16.79 21.06 -28.15
CA LYS A 59 15.79 20.50 -29.06
C LYS A 59 16.43 19.45 -29.93
N ALA A 60 15.65 18.44 -30.27
CA ALA A 60 16.04 17.38 -31.16
C ALA A 60 14.98 17.17 -32.25
N ARG A 61 15.41 16.92 -33.48
CA ARG A 61 14.53 16.64 -34.61
C ARG A 61 14.91 15.31 -35.24
N ALA A 62 13.97 14.37 -35.27
CA ALA A 62 14.15 13.09 -35.95
C ALA A 62 13.88 13.20 -37.46
N LYS A 63 14.38 12.23 -38.23
CA LYS A 63 14.24 12.17 -39.70
C LYS A 63 12.79 12.15 -40.18
N ASP A 64 11.88 11.61 -39.38
CA ASP A 64 10.44 11.57 -39.64
C ASP A 64 9.70 12.87 -39.24
N ARG A 65 10.46 13.94 -38.97
CA ARG A 65 9.97 15.25 -38.53
C ARG A 65 9.31 15.25 -37.15
N GLN A 66 9.59 14.25 -36.32
CA GLN A 66 9.25 14.36 -34.89
C GLN A 66 10.19 15.34 -34.20
N HIS A 67 9.60 16.19 -33.35
CA HIS A 67 10.32 17.17 -32.55
C HIS A 67 10.31 16.73 -31.09
N PHE A 68 11.44 16.95 -30.42
CA PHE A 68 11.61 16.70 -29.00
C PHE A 68 12.21 17.92 -28.33
N THR A 69 11.74 18.22 -27.13
CA THR A 69 12.35 19.22 -26.24
C THR A 69 12.91 18.50 -25.02
N LEU A 70 14.22 18.60 -24.81
CA LEU A 70 14.94 18.02 -23.67
C LEU A 70 15.17 19.10 -22.62
N PHE A 71 14.86 18.80 -21.37
CA PHE A 71 15.02 19.74 -20.25
C PHE A 71 16.00 19.24 -19.22
N ASN A 72 16.67 20.21 -18.58
CA ASN A 72 17.75 20.05 -17.62
C ASN A 72 18.85 19.13 -18.18
N CYS A 73 19.44 19.57 -19.29
CA CYS A 73 20.45 18.79 -19.98
C CYS A 73 21.82 18.93 -19.33
N GLU A 74 22.54 17.82 -19.22
CA GLU A 74 23.94 17.73 -18.81
C GLU A 74 24.74 17.04 -19.91
N ILE A 75 25.97 17.50 -20.14
CA ILE A 75 26.80 16.98 -21.22
C ILE A 75 28.07 16.38 -20.62
N ALA A 76 28.33 15.11 -20.92
CA ALA A 76 29.53 14.41 -20.50
C ALA A 76 29.98 13.42 -21.58
N ASN A 77 31.28 13.38 -21.92
CA ASN A 77 31.87 12.35 -22.79
C ASN A 77 31.12 12.11 -24.11
N SER A 78 30.77 13.17 -24.86
CA SER A 78 29.98 13.09 -26.10
C SER A 78 28.55 12.53 -25.93
N GLN A 79 28.04 12.54 -24.70
CA GLN A 79 26.67 12.17 -24.37
C GLN A 79 25.94 13.37 -23.78
N ILE A 80 24.67 13.50 -24.15
CA ILE A 80 23.75 14.48 -23.57
C ILE A 80 22.75 13.71 -22.73
N TYR A 81 22.74 13.95 -21.43
CA TYR A 81 21.75 13.44 -20.51
C TYR A 81 20.68 14.49 -20.29
N ALA A 82 19.42 14.08 -20.16
CA ALA A 82 18.35 14.98 -19.77
C ALA A 82 17.52 14.36 -18.65
N ASN A 83 16.97 15.20 -17.79
CA ASN A 83 16.05 14.73 -16.75
C ASN A 83 14.63 14.55 -17.29
N TYR A 84 14.27 15.28 -18.36
CA TYR A 84 12.94 15.26 -18.96
C TYR A 84 13.00 15.38 -20.48
N ILE A 85 12.01 14.80 -21.15
CA ILE A 85 11.78 14.97 -22.58
C ILE A 85 10.29 15.15 -22.85
N ALA A 86 9.94 16.14 -23.67
CA ALA A 86 8.61 16.30 -24.23
C ALA A 86 8.63 15.99 -25.72
N CYS A 87 7.66 15.20 -26.22
CA CYS A 87 7.51 14.85 -27.63
C CYS A 87 6.83 15.98 -28.43
N GLY A 88 7.43 17.16 -28.39
CA GLY A 88 7.01 18.33 -29.16
C GLY A 88 8.07 19.42 -29.11
N ASP A 89 7.87 20.46 -29.91
CA ASP A 89 8.63 21.71 -29.84
C ASP A 89 7.96 22.63 -28.80
N ILE A 90 8.55 22.72 -27.61
CA ILE A 90 7.94 23.32 -26.42
C ILE A 90 8.72 24.56 -26.00
N ASN A 91 8.03 25.70 -26.01
CA ASN A 91 8.59 27.01 -25.61
C ASN A 91 7.82 27.64 -24.43
N SER A 92 6.83 26.94 -23.87
CA SER A 92 5.98 27.44 -22.80
C SER A 92 5.93 26.47 -21.62
N LYS A 93 5.40 26.92 -20.49
CA LYS A 93 5.06 26.06 -19.34
C LYS A 93 3.72 25.35 -19.58
N ALA A 94 3.43 24.31 -18.78
CA ALA A 94 2.21 23.53 -18.92
C ALA A 94 1.05 24.16 -18.14
N GLY A 95 -0.11 24.38 -18.76
CA GLY A 95 -1.32 24.82 -18.06
C GLY A 95 -2.00 23.72 -17.24
N SER A 96 -1.89 22.48 -17.69
CA SER A 96 -2.40 21.29 -17.02
C SER A 96 -1.50 20.09 -17.30
N LEU A 97 -1.62 19.07 -16.46
CA LEU A 97 -0.95 17.79 -16.66
C LEU A 97 -1.96 16.63 -16.52
N GLN A 98 -1.76 15.58 -17.30
CA GLN A 98 -2.58 14.37 -17.27
C GLN A 98 -1.68 13.17 -17.00
N VAL A 99 -2.10 12.29 -16.09
CA VAL A 99 -1.35 11.08 -15.76
C VAL A 99 -2.24 9.87 -15.91
N LYS A 100 -1.72 8.84 -16.58
CA LYS A 100 -2.27 7.48 -16.57
C LYS A 100 -1.33 6.59 -15.78
N TYR A 101 -1.89 5.82 -14.85
CA TYR A 101 -1.15 4.83 -14.08
C TYR A 101 -1.48 3.43 -14.57
N ALA A 102 -0.46 2.58 -14.58
CA ALA A 102 -0.60 1.18 -14.94
C ALA A 102 -1.55 0.48 -13.98
N ASP A 103 -2.50 -0.27 -14.53
CA ASP A 103 -3.44 -1.18 -13.84
C ASP A 103 -4.40 -0.51 -12.82
N ILE A 104 -4.20 0.77 -12.48
CA ILE A 104 -5.10 1.56 -11.63
C ILE A 104 -6.49 1.70 -12.22
N SER A 105 -6.63 1.67 -13.56
CA SER A 105 -7.93 1.72 -14.20
C SER A 105 -8.83 0.55 -13.81
N ASP A 106 -8.27 -0.66 -13.64
CA ASP A 106 -9.02 -1.85 -13.17
C ASP A 106 -9.59 -1.63 -11.76
N TRP A 107 -8.80 -1.03 -10.87
CA TRP A 107 -9.21 -0.74 -9.50
C TRP A 107 -10.18 0.43 -9.42
N PHE A 108 -9.87 1.53 -10.12
CA PHE A 108 -10.65 2.75 -10.06
C PHE A 108 -12.02 2.58 -10.71
N MET A 109 -12.11 1.82 -11.81
CA MET A 109 -13.37 1.58 -12.51
C MET A 109 -14.08 0.30 -12.06
N HIS A 110 -13.61 -0.33 -10.98
CA HIS A 110 -14.21 -1.56 -10.47
C HIS A 110 -15.70 -1.38 -10.16
N GLY A 111 -16.51 -2.36 -10.58
CA GLY A 111 -17.96 -2.35 -10.41
C GLY A 111 -18.74 -1.77 -11.60
N GLN A 112 -18.07 -1.09 -12.54
CA GLN A 112 -18.66 -0.67 -13.80
C GLN A 112 -18.76 -1.86 -14.78
N TYR A 113 -19.89 -2.00 -15.47
CA TYR A 113 -20.08 -3.06 -16.48
C TYR A 113 -21.02 -2.63 -17.61
N LEU A 114 -20.94 -3.33 -18.74
CA LEU A 114 -21.85 -3.14 -19.87
C LEU A 114 -23.10 -4.00 -19.69
N ASP A 115 -24.25 -3.37 -19.90
CA ASP A 115 -25.56 -4.03 -19.97
C ASP A 115 -26.25 -3.69 -21.29
N GLY A 116 -27.04 -4.63 -21.80
CA GLY A 116 -27.76 -4.51 -23.05
C GLY A 116 -27.53 -5.68 -24.01
N LYS A 117 -27.96 -5.49 -25.26
CA LYS A 117 -27.92 -6.53 -26.30
C LYS A 117 -26.96 -6.15 -27.40
N LEU A 118 -26.00 -7.04 -27.68
CA LEU A 118 -25.03 -6.90 -28.76
C LEU A 118 -25.76 -6.70 -30.10
N GLY A 119 -25.34 -5.68 -30.86
CA GLY A 119 -25.95 -5.31 -32.15
C GLY A 119 -27.16 -4.37 -32.06
N GLU A 120 -27.66 -4.07 -30.86
CA GLU A 120 -28.76 -3.11 -30.66
C GLU A 120 -28.30 -1.90 -29.85
N SER A 121 -28.08 -2.08 -28.55
CA SER A 121 -27.64 -1.03 -27.64
C SER A 121 -26.88 -1.61 -26.46
N LEU A 122 -25.74 -1.00 -26.14
CA LEU A 122 -24.97 -1.26 -24.94
C LEU A 122 -24.94 0.02 -24.10
N THR A 123 -25.11 -0.12 -22.79
CA THR A 123 -25.08 0.99 -21.84
C THR A 123 -24.19 0.63 -20.66
N TRP A 124 -23.45 1.62 -20.18
CA TRP A 124 -22.68 1.47 -18.95
C TRP A 124 -23.62 1.50 -17.74
N LYS A 125 -23.48 0.50 -16.87
CA LYS A 125 -24.12 0.42 -15.55
C LYS A 125 -23.07 0.66 -14.48
N ASN A 126 -23.53 1.25 -13.38
CA ASN A 126 -22.69 1.67 -12.26
C ASN A 126 -21.45 2.48 -12.72
N PRO A 127 -21.65 3.56 -13.51
CA PRO A 127 -20.53 4.36 -13.98
C PRO A 127 -19.76 4.91 -12.78
N THR A 128 -18.45 4.87 -12.89
CA THR A 128 -17.55 5.37 -11.85
C THR A 128 -17.74 6.87 -11.66
N PRO A 129 -18.02 7.36 -10.44
CA PRO A 129 -18.04 8.80 -10.16
C PRO A 129 -16.70 9.44 -10.52
N GLN A 130 -16.75 10.64 -11.08
CA GLN A 130 -15.54 11.43 -11.28
C GLN A 130 -15.05 11.96 -9.94
N LEU A 131 -13.78 11.71 -9.64
CA LEU A 131 -13.07 12.37 -8.56
C LEU A 131 -12.86 13.84 -8.95
N SER A 132 -13.17 14.75 -8.04
CA SER A 132 -12.85 16.17 -8.15
C SER A 132 -12.45 16.70 -6.78
N VAL A 133 -11.18 17.06 -6.63
CA VAL A 133 -10.62 17.58 -5.37
C VAL A 133 -9.90 18.90 -5.59
N LYS A 134 -9.95 19.77 -4.60
CA LYS A 134 -9.26 21.07 -4.61
C LYS A 134 -8.26 21.13 -3.46
N ILE A 135 -6.98 21.36 -3.78
CA ILE A 135 -5.92 21.42 -2.79
C ILE A 135 -5.41 22.83 -2.69
N LYS A 136 -5.54 23.39 -1.48
CA LYS A 136 -5.06 24.72 -1.15
C LYS A 136 -4.34 24.68 0.20
N THR A 137 -3.02 24.68 0.16
CA THR A 137 -2.14 24.77 1.32
C THR A 137 -1.20 25.97 1.16
N ASN A 138 -0.30 26.19 2.11
CA ASN A 138 0.73 27.24 1.98
C ASN A 138 1.73 26.93 0.84
N GLU A 139 1.89 25.65 0.48
CA GLU A 139 2.85 25.20 -0.55
C GLU A 139 2.19 24.84 -1.88
N GLU A 140 0.87 24.60 -1.89
CA GLU A 140 0.16 23.94 -3.00
C GLU A 140 -1.15 24.66 -3.33
N ASP A 141 -1.41 24.90 -4.61
CA ASP A 141 -2.70 25.39 -5.11
C ASP A 141 -3.00 24.77 -6.48
N PHE A 142 -3.87 23.75 -6.49
CA PHE A 142 -4.28 23.06 -7.71
C PHE A 142 -5.60 22.28 -7.49
N THR A 143 -6.22 21.88 -8.59
CA THR A 143 -7.34 20.93 -8.61
C THR A 143 -6.90 19.63 -9.27
N LEU A 144 -7.42 18.51 -8.77
CA LEU A 144 -7.24 17.20 -9.38
C LEU A 144 -8.61 16.62 -9.73
N ASN A 145 -8.78 16.26 -10.99
CA ASN A 145 -9.99 15.64 -11.52
C ASN A 145 -9.67 14.30 -12.17
N THR A 146 -10.66 13.43 -12.33
CA THR A 146 -10.53 12.22 -13.16
C THR A 146 -11.46 12.25 -14.35
N GLU A 147 -10.97 11.80 -15.49
CA GLU A 147 -11.76 11.60 -16.71
C GLU A 147 -11.62 10.15 -17.19
N THR A 148 -12.74 9.55 -17.62
CA THR A 148 -12.75 8.22 -18.22
C THR A 148 -12.64 8.36 -19.73
N PHE A 149 -11.64 7.70 -20.30
CA PHE A 149 -11.42 7.64 -21.73
C PHE A 149 -11.79 6.25 -22.23
N SER A 150 -12.65 6.21 -23.24
CA SER A 150 -13.05 4.97 -23.90
C SER A 150 -12.75 5.08 -25.39
N SER A 151 -12.19 4.02 -25.97
CA SER A 151 -11.96 3.91 -27.41
C SER A 151 -12.42 2.55 -27.92
N LEU A 152 -12.79 2.49 -29.20
CA LEU A 152 -13.30 1.29 -29.84
C LEU A 152 -12.30 0.82 -30.91
N GLU A 153 -11.77 -0.38 -30.72
CA GLU A 153 -10.94 -1.06 -31.72
C GLU A 153 -11.74 -2.20 -32.36
N ARG A 154 -11.79 -2.24 -33.69
CA ARG A 154 -12.37 -3.36 -34.43
C ARG A 154 -11.28 -4.39 -34.75
N ARG A 155 -11.40 -5.60 -34.22
CA ARG A 155 -10.55 -6.76 -34.57
C ARG A 155 -11.37 -7.82 -35.29
N GLY A 156 -11.43 -7.72 -36.62
CA GLY A 156 -12.25 -8.60 -37.46
C GLY A 156 -13.75 -8.34 -37.22
N GLU A 157 -14.46 -9.35 -36.73
CA GLU A 157 -15.87 -9.24 -36.31
C GLU A 157 -16.03 -8.76 -34.86
N ASN A 158 -14.95 -8.84 -34.05
CA ASN A 158 -14.97 -8.41 -32.67
C ASN A 158 -14.79 -6.90 -32.54
N HIS A 159 -15.47 -6.32 -31.56
CA HIS A 159 -15.25 -4.97 -31.09
C HIS A 159 -14.64 -5.03 -29.70
N ILE A 160 -13.50 -4.37 -29.53
CA ILE A 160 -12.80 -4.26 -28.25
C ILE A 160 -12.98 -2.83 -27.77
N ILE A 161 -13.53 -2.68 -26.57
CA ILE A 161 -13.62 -1.39 -25.90
C ILE A 161 -12.41 -1.29 -24.97
N HIS A 162 -11.58 -0.28 -25.19
CA HIS A 162 -10.46 0.04 -24.32
C HIS A 162 -10.86 1.19 -23.42
N GLU A 163 -10.83 0.98 -22.11
CA GLU A 163 -11.15 2.02 -21.13
C GLU A 163 -9.98 2.25 -20.18
N HIS A 164 -9.76 3.52 -19.84
CA HIS A 164 -8.85 3.89 -18.77
C HIS A 164 -9.26 5.20 -18.11
N VAL A 165 -8.82 5.37 -16.87
CA VAL A 165 -8.93 6.65 -16.15
C VAL A 165 -7.66 7.48 -16.36
N ARG A 166 -7.82 8.80 -16.55
CA ARG A 166 -6.73 9.78 -16.46
C ARG A 166 -6.96 10.70 -15.28
N PHE A 167 -5.88 10.99 -14.58
CA PHE A 167 -5.82 11.96 -13.48
C PHE A 167 -5.32 13.29 -14.02
N ILE A 168 -6.11 14.35 -13.89
CA ILE A 168 -5.89 15.65 -14.52
C ILE A 168 -5.63 16.67 -13.42
N PHE A 169 -4.44 17.24 -13.39
CA PHE A 169 -4.11 18.36 -12.51
C PHE A 169 -4.20 19.67 -13.26
N GLU A 170 -4.85 20.65 -12.65
CA GLU A 170 -5.00 22.00 -13.18
C GLU A 170 -4.68 23.01 -12.09
N ARG A 171 -4.03 24.13 -12.45
CA ARG A 171 -3.89 25.25 -11.52
C ARG A 171 -4.97 26.28 -11.82
N PRO A 172 -5.76 26.71 -10.81
CA PRO A 172 -6.70 27.81 -10.98
C PRO A 172 -6.05 29.09 -11.51
N SER A 173 -4.80 29.34 -11.11
CA SER A 173 -3.98 30.44 -11.60
C SER A 173 -2.53 29.99 -11.74
N GLY A 174 -2.02 29.92 -12.97
CA GLY A 174 -0.59 29.69 -13.24
C GLY A 174 -0.33 28.51 -14.17
N THR A 175 0.90 28.00 -14.11
CA THR A 175 1.39 26.90 -14.94
C THR A 175 2.28 25.99 -14.10
N PHE A 176 2.42 24.73 -14.51
CA PHE A 176 3.37 23.79 -13.93
C PHE A 176 4.73 23.91 -14.60
N ALA A 177 5.78 23.94 -13.80
CA ALA A 177 7.14 23.68 -14.26
C ALA A 177 7.33 22.18 -14.59
N ILE A 178 8.37 21.84 -15.36
CA ILE A 178 8.58 20.44 -15.80
C ILE A 178 8.91 19.52 -14.62
N GLU A 179 9.59 20.04 -13.60
CA GLU A 179 9.91 19.34 -12.36
C GLU A 179 8.64 19.05 -11.55
N GLU A 180 7.74 20.03 -11.47
CA GLU A 180 6.47 19.88 -10.74
C GLU A 180 5.57 18.82 -11.38
N ILE A 181 5.63 18.65 -12.71
CA ILE A 181 4.87 17.59 -13.40
C ILE A 181 5.30 16.21 -12.89
N ARG A 182 6.62 15.99 -12.76
CA ARG A 182 7.15 14.75 -12.20
C ARG A 182 6.76 14.60 -10.75
N ASP A 183 6.92 15.63 -9.94
CA ASP A 183 6.60 15.56 -8.52
C ASP A 183 5.13 15.20 -8.31
N LYS A 184 4.18 15.84 -9.01
CA LYS A 184 2.75 15.52 -8.91
C LYS A 184 2.43 14.10 -9.36
N ALA A 185 3.05 13.64 -10.44
CA ALA A 185 2.88 12.26 -10.91
C ALA A 185 3.38 11.23 -9.88
N PHE A 186 4.52 11.49 -9.22
CA PHE A 186 5.06 10.61 -8.16
C PHE A 186 4.31 10.72 -6.83
N GLU A 187 3.83 11.91 -6.46
CA GLU A 187 3.03 12.12 -5.24
C GLU A 187 1.73 11.34 -5.31
N LEU A 188 1.01 11.44 -6.43
CA LEU A 188 -0.23 10.67 -6.63
C LEU A 188 0.06 9.17 -6.77
N SER A 189 1.14 8.77 -7.44
CA SER A 189 1.60 7.36 -7.43
C SER A 189 1.82 6.85 -6.00
N THR A 190 2.43 7.68 -5.14
CA THR A 190 2.71 7.34 -3.74
C THR A 190 1.41 7.16 -2.96
N LEU A 191 0.48 8.12 -3.06
CA LEU A 191 -0.82 8.04 -2.41
C LEU A 191 -1.60 6.79 -2.85
N LEU A 192 -1.69 6.55 -4.16
CA LEU A 192 -2.38 5.37 -4.70
C LEU A 192 -1.72 4.06 -4.26
N SER A 193 -0.38 4.02 -4.17
CA SER A 193 0.35 2.84 -3.69
C SER A 193 0.10 2.57 -2.19
N ILE A 194 -0.10 3.62 -1.39
CA ILE A 194 -0.47 3.48 0.02
C ILE A 194 -1.89 2.94 0.15
N LEU A 195 -2.87 3.53 -0.54
CA LEU A 195 -4.27 3.10 -0.50
C LEU A 195 -4.43 1.65 -0.98
N THR A 196 -3.79 1.30 -2.09
CA THR A 196 -3.90 -0.05 -2.67
C THR A 196 -2.97 -1.06 -1.99
N ALA A 197 -2.04 -0.62 -1.13
CA ALA A 197 -0.94 -1.41 -0.58
C ALA A 197 -0.19 -2.23 -1.67
N THR A 198 -0.14 -1.68 -2.88
CA THR A 198 0.41 -2.31 -4.09
C THR A 198 1.14 -1.24 -4.89
N PRO A 199 2.32 -1.54 -5.47
CA PRO A 199 3.11 -0.51 -6.12
C PRO A 199 2.49 -0.01 -7.43
N VAL A 200 2.19 1.28 -7.51
CA VAL A 200 1.55 1.93 -8.67
C VAL A 200 2.58 2.58 -9.58
N SER A 201 2.71 2.11 -10.83
CA SER A 201 3.65 2.68 -11.81
C SER A 201 2.97 3.70 -12.72
N ILE A 202 3.72 4.74 -13.09
CA ILE A 202 3.31 5.70 -14.13
C ILE A 202 3.36 4.95 -15.47
N GLU A 203 2.25 5.00 -16.23
CA GLU A 203 2.18 4.46 -17.58
C GLU A 203 2.45 5.55 -18.61
N SER A 204 1.81 6.71 -18.44
CA SER A 204 1.94 7.83 -19.37
C SER A 204 1.68 9.17 -18.68
N VAL A 205 2.37 10.21 -19.15
CA VAL A 205 2.18 11.59 -18.71
C VAL A 205 2.04 12.50 -19.93
N TRP A 206 1.12 13.45 -19.86
CA TRP A 206 0.95 14.50 -20.86
C TRP A 206 0.91 15.89 -20.21
N GLY A 207 1.43 16.89 -20.89
CA GLY A 207 1.31 18.29 -20.49
C GLY A 207 0.64 19.15 -21.58
N SER A 208 -0.15 20.12 -21.16
CA SER A 208 -0.82 21.06 -22.08
C SER A 208 0.01 22.34 -22.22
N PHE A 209 0.75 22.49 -23.32
CA PHE A 209 1.73 23.57 -23.53
C PHE A 209 1.26 24.61 -24.57
N ASN A 210 0.12 25.25 -24.34
CA ASN A 210 -0.52 26.16 -25.33
C ASN A 210 -0.76 25.53 -26.72
N SER A 211 -0.65 24.21 -26.82
CA SER A 211 -0.94 23.40 -28.00
C SER A 211 -2.41 22.95 -27.96
N ASN A 212 -3.00 22.71 -29.13
CA ASN A 212 -4.37 22.19 -29.22
C ASN A 212 -4.52 20.76 -28.67
N TYR A 213 -3.41 20.06 -28.45
CA TYR A 213 -3.38 18.68 -27.98
C TYR A 213 -2.35 18.53 -26.84
N PRO A 214 -2.63 17.67 -25.84
CA PRO A 214 -1.65 17.34 -24.80
C PRO A 214 -0.40 16.68 -25.40
N VAL A 215 0.77 17.13 -24.96
CA VAL A 215 2.07 16.64 -25.45
C VAL A 215 2.58 15.55 -24.50
N PRO A 216 2.97 14.36 -25.00
CA PRO A 216 3.57 13.33 -24.16
C PRO A 216 4.88 13.80 -23.53
N ILE A 217 5.06 13.49 -22.25
CA ILE A 217 6.27 13.80 -21.47
C ILE A 217 6.82 12.49 -20.91
N TYR A 218 8.14 12.33 -20.93
CA TYR A 218 8.84 11.26 -20.26
C TYR A 218 9.90 11.81 -19.29
N PHE A 219 10.04 11.10 -18.18
CA PHE A 219 11.13 11.22 -17.23
C PHE A 219 11.43 9.82 -16.66
N PRO A 220 12.68 9.53 -16.24
CA PRO A 220 13.01 8.24 -15.66
C PRO A 220 12.12 7.93 -14.44
N SER A 221 11.53 6.73 -14.43
CA SER A 221 10.65 6.27 -13.37
C SER A 221 10.82 4.77 -13.09
N PHE A 222 10.17 4.28 -12.03
CA PHE A 222 10.20 2.85 -11.71
C PHE A 222 9.57 2.02 -12.82
N LYS A 223 10.24 0.93 -13.20
CA LYS A 223 9.71 -0.04 -14.15
C LYS A 223 8.33 -0.53 -13.70
N LYS A 224 7.45 -0.79 -14.67
CA LYS A 224 6.17 -1.46 -14.43
C LYS A 224 6.45 -2.84 -13.82
N ILE A 225 5.80 -3.15 -12.71
CA ILE A 225 5.85 -4.48 -12.12
C ILE A 225 4.85 -5.34 -12.89
N GLY A 226 5.28 -6.53 -13.33
CA GLY A 226 4.39 -7.46 -14.03
C GLY A 226 3.23 -7.85 -13.13
N SER A 227 2.00 -7.65 -13.61
CA SER A 227 0.82 -8.14 -12.88
C SER A 227 0.87 -9.66 -12.78
N ARG A 228 0.69 -10.19 -11.58
CA ARG A 228 0.49 -11.64 -11.35
C ARG A 228 -0.89 -12.13 -11.80
N PHE A 229 -1.79 -11.20 -12.10
CA PHE A 229 -3.18 -11.49 -12.47
C PHE A 229 -3.39 -11.33 -13.98
N SER A 230 -4.35 -12.08 -14.52
CA SER A 230 -4.90 -11.80 -15.84
C SER A 230 -5.43 -10.37 -15.91
N SER A 231 -5.43 -9.77 -17.10
CA SER A 231 -6.05 -8.48 -17.37
C SER A 231 -7.47 -8.41 -16.75
N GLY A 232 -7.78 -7.33 -16.04
CA GLY A 232 -9.09 -7.10 -15.41
C GLY A 232 -9.21 -7.49 -13.93
N ALA A 233 -8.16 -8.04 -13.31
CA ALA A 233 -8.21 -8.58 -11.94
C ALA A 233 -7.25 -7.88 -10.94
N TYR A 234 -6.60 -6.78 -11.33
CA TYR A 234 -5.69 -6.04 -10.44
C TYR A 234 -6.38 -5.54 -9.16
N TRP A 235 -7.64 -5.15 -9.25
CA TRP A 235 -8.44 -4.65 -8.13
C TRP A 235 -8.52 -5.63 -6.95
N LEU A 236 -8.46 -6.96 -7.20
CA LEU A 236 -8.45 -7.97 -6.14
C LEU A 236 -7.22 -7.84 -5.23
N SER A 237 -6.08 -7.42 -5.79
CA SER A 237 -4.83 -7.24 -5.04
C SER A 237 -4.76 -5.93 -4.26
N CYS A 238 -5.70 -5.01 -4.50
CA CYS A 238 -5.73 -3.72 -3.82
C CYS A 238 -6.32 -3.85 -2.42
N LEU A 239 -5.67 -3.27 -1.42
CA LEU A 239 -6.15 -3.25 -0.05
C LEU A 239 -7.44 -2.41 0.09
N ALA A 240 -7.37 -1.11 -0.17
CA ALA A 240 -8.54 -0.25 -0.15
C ALA A 240 -9.48 -0.55 -1.32
N LEU A 241 -10.78 -0.61 -1.03
CA LEU A 241 -11.83 -0.73 -2.04
C LEU A 241 -12.26 0.67 -2.48
N ARG A 242 -12.28 0.95 -3.78
CA ARG A 242 -12.50 2.31 -4.30
C ARG A 242 -13.85 2.88 -3.87
N ASP A 243 -14.91 2.09 -3.96
CA ASP A 243 -16.29 2.47 -3.65
C ASP A 243 -16.45 2.99 -2.21
N LEU A 244 -15.66 2.48 -1.27
CA LEU A 244 -15.64 2.93 0.11
C LEU A 244 -14.81 4.21 0.34
N LEU A 245 -14.14 4.72 -0.71
CA LEU A 245 -13.39 5.98 -0.67
C LEU A 245 -14.14 7.14 -1.33
N ASP A 246 -15.24 6.89 -2.05
CA ASP A 246 -15.89 7.88 -2.94
C ASP A 246 -16.27 9.19 -2.22
N ASP A 247 -16.76 9.09 -0.98
CA ASP A 247 -17.13 10.26 -0.18
C ASP A 247 -15.96 10.93 0.54
N ASN A 248 -14.77 10.31 0.52
CA ASN A 248 -13.63 10.68 1.34
C ASN A 248 -12.47 11.30 0.55
N TRP A 249 -12.54 11.34 -0.78
CA TRP A 249 -11.43 11.81 -1.63
C TRP A 249 -10.89 13.18 -1.23
N GLN A 250 -11.76 14.18 -1.02
CA GLN A 250 -11.30 15.52 -0.61
C GLN A 250 -10.49 15.47 0.69
N SER A 251 -10.97 14.75 1.71
CA SER A 251 -10.28 14.65 3.00
C SER A 251 -8.96 13.89 2.90
N ILE A 252 -8.94 12.79 2.14
CA ILE A 252 -7.73 11.98 1.90
C ILE A 252 -6.63 12.85 1.28
N PHE A 253 -6.97 13.60 0.23
CA PHE A 253 -6.00 14.44 -0.45
C PHE A 253 -5.54 15.63 0.43
N GLU A 254 -6.45 16.30 1.13
CA GLU A 254 -6.08 17.38 2.06
C GLU A 254 -5.10 16.89 3.14
N ARG A 255 -5.40 15.75 3.76
CA ARG A 255 -4.52 15.13 4.76
C ARG A 255 -3.20 14.69 4.16
N PHE A 256 -3.21 14.14 2.94
CA PHE A 256 -1.98 13.74 2.26
C PHE A 256 -1.05 14.93 2.05
N TYR A 257 -1.57 16.04 1.51
CA TYR A 257 -0.78 17.23 1.21
C TYR A 257 -0.34 18.01 2.46
N ALA A 258 -1.11 17.94 3.55
CA ALA A 258 -0.76 18.54 4.85
C ALA A 258 0.19 17.70 5.70
N SER A 259 0.39 16.42 5.37
CA SER A 259 1.12 15.47 6.22
C SER A 259 2.64 15.65 6.16
N PRO A 260 3.35 15.62 7.31
CA PRO A 260 4.81 15.61 7.34
C PRO A 260 5.40 14.30 6.77
N TYR A 261 4.61 13.23 6.70
CA TYR A 261 5.04 11.94 6.17
C TYR A 261 5.16 11.95 4.62
N ARG A 262 4.50 12.90 3.94
CA ARG A 262 4.37 12.97 2.46
C ARG A 262 5.69 12.82 1.72
N LYS A 263 6.71 13.60 2.08
CA LYS A 263 7.92 13.77 1.24
C LYS A 263 8.97 12.67 1.41
N SER A 264 9.01 11.97 2.54
CA SER A 264 10.04 10.95 2.84
C SER A 264 9.42 9.62 3.22
N THR A 265 8.72 9.57 4.35
CA THR A 265 8.23 8.32 4.94
C THR A 265 7.28 7.58 4.01
N TRP A 266 6.30 8.27 3.42
CA TRP A 266 5.32 7.67 2.53
C TRP A 266 5.91 7.30 1.15
N VAL A 267 6.84 8.09 0.63
CA VAL A 267 7.62 7.74 -0.57
C VAL A 267 8.40 6.44 -0.35
N ARG A 268 9.05 6.30 0.82
CA ARG A 268 9.78 5.08 1.20
C ARG A 268 8.84 3.89 1.40
N LEU A 269 7.67 4.09 2.02
CA LEU A 269 6.65 3.05 2.17
C LEU A 269 6.20 2.50 0.81
N ALA A 270 5.81 3.39 -0.11
CA ALA A 270 5.44 3.00 -1.47
C ALA A 270 6.60 2.33 -2.22
N GLY A 271 7.83 2.83 -2.05
CA GLY A 271 9.03 2.23 -2.61
C GLY A 271 9.33 0.82 -2.09
N MET A 272 9.15 0.57 -0.79
CA MET A 272 9.40 -0.73 -0.15
C MET A 272 8.49 -1.84 -0.67
N GLN A 273 7.29 -1.50 -1.16
CA GLN A 273 6.38 -2.44 -1.81
C GLN A 273 6.96 -3.01 -3.13
N ARG A 274 7.95 -2.33 -3.72
CA ARG A 274 8.65 -2.73 -4.97
C ARG A 274 9.92 -3.54 -4.71
N TYR A 275 10.34 -3.68 -3.44
CA TYR A 275 11.65 -4.21 -3.12
C TYR A 275 11.70 -5.74 -3.28
N GLU A 276 12.51 -6.22 -4.22
CA GLU A 276 12.73 -7.65 -4.53
C GLU A 276 14.17 -8.14 -4.24
N GLY A 277 14.99 -7.35 -3.53
CA GLY A 277 16.37 -7.71 -3.22
C GLY A 277 16.53 -8.63 -2.00
N PHE A 278 17.74 -8.68 -1.44
CA PHE A 278 18.06 -9.49 -0.26
C PHE A 278 17.19 -9.17 0.97
N TRP A 279 16.86 -10.21 1.74
CA TRP A 279 15.95 -10.12 2.89
C TRP A 279 16.49 -9.23 4.01
N GLU A 280 17.81 -9.18 4.21
CA GLU A 280 18.47 -8.35 5.22
C GLU A 280 18.15 -6.86 5.01
N PHE A 281 18.22 -6.42 3.75
CA PHE A 281 17.89 -5.06 3.35
C PHE A 281 16.38 -4.81 3.38
N LYS A 282 15.55 -5.84 3.14
CA LYS A 282 14.09 -5.73 3.33
C LYS A 282 13.75 -5.45 4.79
N ILE A 283 14.38 -6.18 5.73
CA ILE A 283 14.24 -5.93 7.17
C ILE A 283 14.75 -4.53 7.51
N LEU A 284 15.96 -4.20 7.09
CA LEU A 284 16.56 -2.89 7.37
C LEU A 284 15.64 -1.76 6.87
N GLY A 285 15.09 -1.89 5.67
CA GLY A 285 14.14 -0.96 5.07
C GLY A 285 12.88 -0.77 5.92
N TYR A 286 12.16 -1.86 6.23
CA TYR A 286 10.91 -1.77 7.01
C TYR A 286 11.14 -1.36 8.47
N VAL A 287 12.21 -1.81 9.12
CA VAL A 287 12.51 -1.41 10.50
C VAL A 287 12.97 0.04 10.57
N SER A 288 13.74 0.52 9.59
CA SER A 288 14.12 1.94 9.52
C SER A 288 12.91 2.83 9.22
N LEU A 289 12.00 2.35 8.36
CA LEU A 289 10.73 3.02 8.11
C LEU A 289 9.84 3.07 9.36
N LEU A 290 9.77 1.98 10.11
CA LEU A 290 9.07 1.92 11.39
C LEU A 290 9.64 2.95 12.38
N ASP A 291 10.96 3.00 12.54
CA ASP A 291 11.68 3.96 13.40
C ASP A 291 11.42 5.42 13.00
N GLU A 292 11.46 5.72 11.69
CA GLU A 292 11.13 7.04 11.14
C GLU A 292 9.65 7.40 11.44
N TYR A 293 8.73 6.47 11.22
CA TYR A 293 7.29 6.70 11.42
C TYR A 293 6.97 7.05 12.87
N VAL A 294 7.46 6.23 13.82
CA VAL A 294 7.20 6.43 15.25
C VAL A 294 7.94 7.66 15.80
N SER A 295 9.09 8.01 15.22
CA SER A 295 9.82 9.24 15.57
C SER A 295 9.06 10.50 15.17
N THR A 296 8.48 10.51 13.96
CA THR A 296 7.63 11.60 13.50
C THR A 296 6.33 11.66 14.31
N SER A 297 5.72 10.51 14.61
CA SER A 297 4.53 10.43 15.47
C SER A 297 4.77 11.00 16.86
N ALA A 298 5.90 10.66 17.50
CA ALA A 298 6.28 11.19 18.80
C ALA A 298 6.50 12.72 18.75
N THR A 299 7.04 13.22 17.64
CA THR A 299 7.22 14.66 17.41
C THR A 299 5.88 15.38 17.30
N ILE A 300 4.91 14.82 16.55
CA ILE A 300 3.55 15.35 16.43
C ILE A 300 2.84 15.35 17.79
N ALA A 301 3.03 14.30 18.59
CA ALA A 301 2.47 14.18 19.93
C ALA A 301 3.16 15.08 20.98
N ASN A 302 4.19 15.86 20.60
CA ASN A 302 5.03 16.66 21.51
C ASN A 302 5.71 15.84 22.63
N CYS A 303 5.91 14.54 22.42
CA CYS A 303 6.60 13.64 23.35
C CYS A 303 8.02 13.36 22.83
N LYS A 304 8.93 14.34 22.98
CA LYS A 304 10.31 14.21 22.45
C LYS A 304 11.29 13.57 23.44
N SER A 305 11.06 13.77 24.74
CA SER A 305 11.98 13.31 25.76
C SER A 305 11.27 12.55 26.88
N THR A 306 12.05 11.68 27.52
CA THR A 306 11.66 11.03 28.77
C THR A 306 12.70 11.29 29.84
N LYS A 307 12.26 11.18 31.08
CA LYS A 307 13.11 11.20 32.26
C LYS A 307 13.50 9.77 32.57
N THR A 308 14.79 9.46 32.50
CA THR A 308 15.29 8.12 32.88
C THR A 308 16.23 8.26 34.06
N GLU A 309 15.95 7.47 35.09
CA GLU A 309 16.84 7.33 36.23
C GLU A 309 18.09 6.56 35.81
N SER A 310 19.27 7.12 36.06
CA SER A 310 20.52 6.41 35.76
C SER A 310 20.65 5.13 36.60
N LYS A 311 21.26 4.07 36.06
CA LYS A 311 21.56 2.84 36.84
C LYS A 311 22.34 3.13 38.14
N LYS A 312 23.11 4.23 38.17
CA LYS A 312 23.84 4.69 39.36
C LYS A 312 22.88 5.26 40.41
N ALA A 313 21.85 6.00 40.00
CA ALA A 313 20.82 6.51 40.88
C ALA A 313 19.97 5.39 41.51
N THR A 314 19.55 4.39 40.72
CA THR A 314 18.82 3.24 41.27
C THR A 314 19.67 2.47 42.29
N LYS A 315 20.95 2.20 41.97
CA LYS A 315 21.89 1.57 42.90
C LYS A 315 22.13 2.42 44.16
N LEU A 316 22.16 3.74 44.02
CA LEU A 316 22.32 4.65 45.15
C LEU A 316 21.08 4.64 46.06
N LYS A 317 19.86 4.69 45.48
CA LYS A 317 18.60 4.54 46.23
C LYS A 317 18.53 3.20 46.96
N GLU A 318 18.96 2.11 46.33
CA GLU A 318 19.05 0.79 46.96
C GLU A 318 20.08 0.76 48.10
N LYS A 319 21.25 1.37 47.92
CA LYS A 319 22.29 1.45 48.96
C LYS A 319 21.87 2.30 50.14
N ILE A 320 21.08 3.35 49.92
CA ILE A 320 20.51 4.18 51.00
C ILE A 320 19.56 3.35 51.87
N LYS A 321 18.76 2.46 51.26
CA LYS A 321 17.89 1.53 52.00
C LYS A 321 18.67 0.49 52.82
N GLN A 322 19.96 0.29 52.53
CA GLN A 322 20.85 -0.66 53.20
C GLN A 322 21.76 0.00 54.25
N LEU A 323 21.56 1.28 54.58
CA LEU A 323 22.39 1.98 55.57
C LEU A 323 22.26 1.36 56.96
N SER A 324 23.39 1.19 57.65
CA SER A 324 23.48 0.59 58.99
C SER A 324 22.74 1.41 60.07
N LYS A 325 22.50 2.70 59.81
CA LYS A 325 21.55 3.53 60.53
C LYS A 325 20.44 3.94 59.55
N PRO A 326 19.22 3.40 59.68
CA PRO A 326 18.14 3.72 58.75
C PRO A 326 17.75 5.18 58.88
N LEU A 327 17.64 5.86 57.73
CA LEU A 327 17.06 7.19 57.64
C LEU A 327 15.55 7.11 57.92
N ASN A 328 14.97 8.19 58.45
CA ASN A 328 13.51 8.26 58.57
C ASN A 328 12.87 8.49 57.18
N GLU A 329 11.56 8.28 57.05
CA GLU A 329 10.88 8.34 55.75
C GLU A 329 11.00 9.70 55.05
N ASP A 330 10.99 10.80 55.81
CA ASP A 330 11.11 12.15 55.27
C ASP A 330 12.52 12.42 54.72
N GLN A 331 13.56 11.96 55.42
CA GLN A 331 14.95 12.01 54.94
C GLN A 331 15.15 11.13 53.70
N ILE A 332 14.51 9.96 53.63
CA ILE A 332 14.57 9.10 52.44
C ILE A 332 13.94 9.82 51.25
N LYS A 333 12.78 10.47 51.42
CA LYS A 333 12.12 11.24 50.37
C LYS A 333 12.97 12.42 49.91
N GLU A 334 13.57 13.16 50.83
CA GLU A 334 14.42 14.32 50.52
C GLU A 334 15.68 13.91 49.74
N VAL A 335 16.34 12.82 50.16
CA VAL A 335 17.49 12.27 49.44
C VAL A 335 17.08 11.73 48.07
N GLN A 336 15.92 11.07 47.95
CA GLN A 336 15.41 10.62 46.65
C GLN A 336 15.14 11.80 45.70
N LEU A 337 14.58 12.90 46.19
CA LEU A 337 14.38 14.14 45.43
C LEU A 337 15.71 14.74 44.93
N LEU A 338 16.74 14.75 45.77
CA LEU A 338 18.08 15.20 45.37
C LEU A 338 18.71 14.28 44.33
N ILE A 339 18.56 12.97 44.49
CA ILE A 339 19.02 11.98 43.51
C ILE A 339 18.32 12.19 42.17
N ASP A 340 17.01 12.40 42.19
CA ASP A 340 16.25 12.62 40.97
C ASP A 340 16.68 13.92 40.29
N THR A 341 16.95 14.98 41.04
CA THR A 341 17.43 16.26 40.49
C THR A 341 18.82 16.14 39.84
N ILE A 342 19.72 15.33 40.41
CA ILE A 342 21.12 15.22 39.95
C ILE A 342 21.29 14.18 38.84
N PHE A 343 20.55 13.07 38.92
CA PHE A 343 20.81 11.88 38.11
C PHE A 343 19.68 11.53 37.13
N VAL A 344 18.55 12.23 37.15
CA VAL A 344 17.50 12.10 36.14
C VAL A 344 17.72 13.17 35.08
N ALA A 345 18.47 12.82 34.05
CA ALA A 345 18.63 13.66 32.87
C ALA A 345 17.47 13.43 31.89
N SER A 346 17.01 14.51 31.26
CA SER A 346 16.16 14.42 30.08
C SER A 346 16.97 13.79 28.96
N ARG A 347 16.43 12.74 28.32
CA ARG A 347 16.99 12.15 27.11
C ARG A 347 15.91 11.96 26.07
N ASP A 348 16.33 11.83 24.81
CA ASP A 348 15.43 11.47 23.73
C ASP A 348 14.82 10.10 23.95
N LEU A 349 13.59 9.91 23.47
CA LEU A 349 12.95 8.60 23.47
C LEU A 349 13.76 7.60 22.62
N THR A 350 13.94 6.40 23.14
CA THR A 350 14.48 5.28 22.38
C THR A 350 13.48 4.81 21.33
N PHE A 351 13.95 4.04 20.35
CA PHE A 351 13.07 3.42 19.35
C PHE A 351 11.93 2.61 19.99
N LEU A 352 12.23 1.83 21.03
CA LEU A 352 11.21 1.05 21.76
C LEU A 352 10.17 1.97 22.42
N GLU A 353 10.59 3.06 23.08
CA GLU A 353 9.65 3.96 23.74
C GLU A 353 8.77 4.72 22.75
N LYS A 354 9.31 5.11 21.60
CA LYS A 354 8.53 5.71 20.51
C LYS A 354 7.53 4.71 19.93
N TYR A 355 7.96 3.45 19.76
CA TYR A 355 7.09 2.37 19.30
C TYR A 355 5.95 2.10 20.28
N GLU A 356 6.25 1.98 21.58
CA GLU A 356 5.20 1.79 22.61
C GLU A 356 4.26 2.98 22.70
N LEU A 357 4.76 4.21 22.53
CA LEU A 357 3.90 5.39 22.46
C LEU A 357 2.92 5.30 21.27
N ALA A 358 3.42 5.03 20.06
CA ALA A 358 2.58 4.89 18.87
C ALA A 358 1.61 3.70 18.97
N ARG A 359 2.05 2.59 19.58
CA ARG A 359 1.20 1.43 19.86
C ARG A 359 0.09 1.76 20.85
N SER A 360 0.37 2.56 21.88
CA SER A 360 -0.63 2.96 22.88
C SER A 360 -1.77 3.81 22.31
N SER A 361 -1.52 4.55 21.22
CA SER A 361 -2.52 5.33 20.48
C SER A 361 -3.16 4.56 19.31
N THR A 362 -2.75 3.31 19.08
CA THR A 362 -3.28 2.47 18.01
C THR A 362 -4.52 1.71 18.47
N ASN A 363 -5.48 1.50 17.57
CA ASN A 363 -6.69 0.72 17.88
C ASN A 363 -6.32 -0.70 18.36
N GLU A 364 -6.79 -1.07 19.56
CA GLU A 364 -6.47 -2.35 20.19
C GLU A 364 -6.93 -3.55 19.36
N GLY A 365 -8.08 -3.45 18.69
CA GLY A 365 -8.59 -4.50 17.83
C GLY A 365 -7.66 -4.77 16.65
N ILE A 366 -7.18 -3.71 16.00
CA ILE A 366 -6.22 -3.83 14.90
C ILE A 366 -4.87 -4.38 15.38
N LEU A 367 -4.38 -3.97 16.55
CA LEU A 367 -3.16 -4.55 17.13
C LEU A 367 -3.29 -6.06 17.37
N LYS A 368 -4.46 -6.51 17.84
CA LYS A 368 -4.75 -7.94 18.01
C LYS A 368 -4.78 -8.67 16.68
N VAL A 369 -5.38 -8.10 15.63
CA VAL A 369 -5.34 -8.68 14.27
C VAL A 369 -3.91 -8.83 13.75
N ILE A 370 -3.10 -7.77 13.84
CA ILE A 370 -1.71 -7.77 13.34
C ILE A 370 -0.84 -8.71 14.17
N ASN A 371 -1.10 -8.79 15.48
CA ASN A 371 -0.43 -9.68 16.41
C ASN A 371 1.10 -9.57 16.38
N LEU A 372 1.64 -8.34 16.31
CA LEU A 372 3.08 -8.08 16.39
C LEU A 372 3.53 -8.10 17.85
N THR A 373 4.24 -9.14 18.26
CA THR A 373 4.60 -9.35 19.67
C THR A 373 5.86 -8.58 20.08
N ASP A 374 6.08 -8.42 21.39
CA ASP A 374 7.31 -7.82 21.92
C ASP A 374 8.56 -8.65 21.59
N ASN A 375 8.39 -9.97 21.42
CA ASN A 375 9.46 -10.86 20.96
C ASN A 375 9.79 -10.60 19.49
N ASP A 376 8.77 -10.46 18.65
CA ASP A 376 8.92 -10.12 17.24
C ASP A 376 9.70 -8.80 17.10
N PHE A 377 9.30 -7.77 17.86
CA PHE A 377 9.96 -6.46 17.87
C PHE A 377 11.43 -6.55 18.33
N ARG A 378 11.72 -7.28 19.40
CA ARG A 378 13.09 -7.48 19.89
C ARG A 378 13.96 -8.19 18.87
N LEU A 379 13.41 -9.19 18.19
CA LEU A 379 14.09 -9.98 17.16
C LEU A 379 14.46 -9.11 15.95
N ILE A 380 13.51 -8.39 15.36
CA ILE A 380 13.77 -7.50 14.20
C ILE A 380 14.68 -6.33 14.54
N LYS A 381 14.56 -5.74 15.74
CA LYS A 381 15.50 -4.71 16.20
C LYS A 381 16.93 -5.25 16.28
N ARG A 382 17.11 -6.43 16.89
CA ARG A 382 18.43 -7.08 17.00
C ARG A 382 19.06 -7.34 15.64
N ILE A 383 18.26 -7.78 14.66
CA ILE A 383 18.73 -8.02 13.29
C ILE A 383 19.13 -6.71 12.63
N ARG A 384 18.29 -5.67 12.70
CA ARG A 384 18.60 -4.33 12.18
C ARG A 384 19.91 -3.80 12.74
N ASP A 385 20.11 -3.89 14.06
CA ASP A 385 21.33 -3.41 14.70
C ASP A 385 22.58 -4.17 14.19
N LYS A 386 22.50 -5.50 14.03
CA LYS A 386 23.61 -6.29 13.46
C LYS A 386 23.91 -5.94 12.00
N VAL A 387 22.88 -5.89 11.15
CA VAL A 387 23.01 -5.59 9.72
C VAL A 387 23.57 -4.19 9.50
N ALA A 388 23.10 -3.19 10.26
CA ALA A 388 23.59 -1.81 10.19
C ALA A 388 25.08 -1.69 10.56
N HIS A 389 25.62 -2.63 11.32
CA HIS A 389 27.05 -2.72 11.67
C HIS A 389 27.85 -3.65 10.75
N GLY A 390 27.26 -4.14 9.65
CA GLY A 390 27.92 -5.06 8.71
C GLY A 390 28.16 -6.46 9.28
N ILE A 391 27.45 -6.82 10.36
CA ILE A 391 27.57 -8.12 11.01
C ILE A 391 26.47 -9.04 10.47
N THR A 392 26.86 -10.21 9.96
CA THR A 392 25.91 -11.25 9.55
C THR A 392 25.06 -11.68 10.74
N PRO A 393 23.72 -11.55 10.69
CA PRO A 393 22.86 -12.03 11.75
C PRO A 393 22.97 -13.55 11.84
N ASP A 394 23.39 -14.06 13.00
CA ASP A 394 23.29 -15.48 13.28
C ASP A 394 21.80 -15.86 13.41
N LEU A 395 21.35 -16.76 12.53
CA LEU A 395 19.97 -17.25 12.43
C LEU A 395 19.79 -18.65 13.02
N GLN A 396 20.75 -19.16 13.80
CA GLN A 396 20.69 -20.50 14.40
C GLN A 396 19.36 -20.81 15.10
N ASP A 397 18.69 -19.79 15.67
CA ASP A 397 17.44 -19.92 16.40
C ASP A 397 16.21 -19.33 15.69
N THR A 398 16.32 -18.85 14.44
CA THR A 398 15.20 -18.15 13.76
C THR A 398 15.16 -18.47 12.27
N SER A 399 14.04 -19.01 11.81
CA SER A 399 13.87 -19.34 10.39
C SER A 399 13.63 -18.08 9.54
N TYR A 400 14.05 -18.12 8.27
CA TYR A 400 13.73 -17.07 7.30
C TYR A 400 12.21 -16.86 7.14
N GLN A 401 11.42 -17.92 7.27
CA GLN A 401 9.96 -17.87 7.18
C GLN A 401 9.37 -17.02 8.31
N GLU A 402 9.82 -17.24 9.55
CA GLU A 402 9.38 -16.46 10.71
C GLU A 402 9.71 -14.97 10.55
N LEU A 403 10.91 -14.65 10.06
CA LEU A 403 11.29 -13.26 9.77
C LEU A 403 10.41 -12.63 8.70
N HIS A 404 10.08 -13.37 7.65
CA HIS A 404 9.18 -12.88 6.61
C HIS A 404 7.80 -12.52 7.16
N LEU A 405 7.24 -13.37 8.02
CA LEU A 405 5.95 -13.12 8.67
C LEU A 405 5.98 -11.86 9.54
N ILE A 406 7.07 -11.64 10.29
CA ILE A 406 7.21 -10.43 11.12
C ILE A 406 7.32 -9.17 10.25
N ILE A 407 8.06 -9.22 9.15
CA ILE A 407 8.19 -8.08 8.22
C ILE A 407 6.83 -7.71 7.63
N GLU A 408 6.04 -8.69 7.21
CA GLU A 408 4.69 -8.46 6.68
C GLU A 408 3.76 -7.87 7.73
N LYS A 409 3.85 -8.29 9.01
CA LYS A 409 3.13 -7.64 10.12
C LYS A 409 3.53 -6.17 10.28
N ILE A 410 4.84 -5.86 10.19
CA ILE A 410 5.34 -4.48 10.24
C ILE A 410 4.82 -3.67 9.05
N ALA A 411 4.87 -4.25 7.84
CA ALA A 411 4.35 -3.61 6.64
C ALA A 411 2.85 -3.31 6.76
N LEU A 412 2.06 -4.25 7.30
CA LEU A 412 0.64 -4.06 7.56
C LEU A 412 0.38 -2.99 8.62
N LEU A 413 1.17 -2.94 9.69
CA LEU A 413 1.07 -1.92 10.75
C LEU A 413 1.35 -0.51 10.22
N ILE A 414 2.43 -0.33 9.45
CA ILE A 414 2.77 0.97 8.86
C ILE A 414 1.73 1.37 7.81
N THR A 415 1.22 0.41 7.04
CA THR A 415 0.12 0.65 6.09
C THR A 415 -1.15 1.09 6.81
N TYR A 416 -1.50 0.44 7.92
CA TYR A 416 -2.61 0.84 8.79
C TYR A 416 -2.44 2.29 9.28
N TRP A 417 -1.28 2.64 9.85
CA TRP A 417 -1.05 4.01 10.32
C TRP A 417 -1.15 5.04 9.18
N ALA A 418 -0.63 4.71 7.99
CA ALA A 418 -0.79 5.57 6.83
C ALA A 418 -2.27 5.76 6.44
N HIS A 419 -3.10 4.73 6.53
CA HIS A 419 -4.55 4.84 6.29
C HIS A 419 -5.23 5.74 7.32
N ILE A 420 -4.90 5.60 8.61
CA ILE A 420 -5.44 6.45 9.67
C ILE A 420 -5.01 7.91 9.48
N ASP A 421 -3.76 8.15 9.13
CA ASP A 421 -3.24 9.51 8.88
C ASP A 421 -3.86 10.14 7.63
N LEU A 422 -4.28 9.33 6.65
CA LEU A 422 -5.11 9.73 5.50
C LEU A 422 -6.59 9.96 5.86
N GLY A 423 -6.98 9.74 7.11
CA GLY A 423 -8.32 10.03 7.62
C GLY A 423 -9.30 8.86 7.56
N LEU A 424 -8.83 7.65 7.23
CA LEU A 424 -9.67 6.46 7.23
C LEU A 424 -9.89 5.95 8.66
N SER A 425 -11.03 5.33 8.91
CA SER A 425 -11.33 4.77 10.23
C SER A 425 -10.69 3.39 10.43
N PRO A 426 -10.47 2.94 11.68
CA PRO A 426 -10.06 1.57 11.95
C PRO A 426 -11.04 0.53 11.39
N SER A 427 -12.34 0.84 11.36
CA SER A 427 -13.37 -0.02 10.76
C SER A 427 -13.21 -0.14 9.25
N ASP A 428 -12.94 0.96 8.53
CA ASP A 428 -12.72 0.93 7.08
C ASP A 428 -11.53 0.03 6.76
N PHE A 429 -10.43 0.20 7.50
CA PHE A 429 -9.25 -0.62 7.33
C PHE A 429 -9.52 -2.12 7.59
N ALA A 430 -10.27 -2.45 8.64
CA ALA A 430 -10.63 -3.85 8.94
C ALA A 430 -11.47 -4.46 7.80
N ILE A 431 -12.43 -3.70 7.27
CA ILE A 431 -13.26 -4.12 6.13
C ILE A 431 -12.40 -4.34 4.87
N PHE A 432 -11.48 -3.41 4.57
CA PHE A 432 -10.51 -3.53 3.48
C PHE A 432 -9.67 -4.79 3.61
N LEU A 433 -9.04 -4.98 4.79
CA LEU A 433 -8.22 -6.14 5.06
C LEU A 433 -9.00 -7.46 4.95
N LYS A 434 -10.30 -7.47 5.29
CA LYS A 434 -11.12 -8.69 5.18
C LYS A 434 -11.51 -9.03 3.74
N ARG A 435 -11.73 -8.02 2.88
CA ARG A 435 -12.29 -8.20 1.53
C ARG A 435 -11.26 -8.24 0.39
N THR A 436 -10.00 -7.96 0.70
CA THR A 436 -8.92 -7.94 -0.29
C THR A 436 -8.27 -9.32 -0.51
N HIS A 437 -7.62 -9.48 -1.66
CA HIS A 437 -6.63 -10.53 -1.94
C HIS A 437 -5.19 -9.97 -1.95
N ASN A 438 -4.95 -8.82 -1.32
CA ASN A 438 -3.61 -8.31 -1.10
C ASN A 438 -2.77 -9.30 -0.27
N GLN A 439 -1.48 -9.44 -0.57
CA GLN A 439 -0.57 -10.36 0.15
C GLN A 439 -0.55 -10.12 1.66
N LEU A 440 -0.67 -8.86 2.11
CA LEU A 440 -0.69 -8.53 3.53
C LEU A 440 -1.86 -9.20 4.28
N GLN A 441 -2.95 -9.52 3.58
CA GLN A 441 -4.06 -10.29 4.13
C GLN A 441 -3.64 -11.74 4.37
N PHE A 442 -2.87 -12.38 3.48
CA PHE A 442 -2.62 -13.82 3.55
C PHE A 442 -1.52 -14.25 4.53
N ASN A 443 -1.00 -13.32 5.35
CA ASN A 443 -0.05 -13.68 6.39
C ASN A 443 -0.69 -14.62 7.42
N PRO A 444 -0.19 -15.87 7.58
CA PRO A 444 -0.78 -16.88 8.47
C PRO A 444 -0.64 -16.56 9.96
N ALA A 445 0.21 -15.60 10.33
CA ALA A 445 0.41 -15.20 11.71
C ALA A 445 -0.51 -14.07 12.18
N LEU A 446 -1.44 -13.63 11.32
CA LEU A 446 -2.52 -12.70 11.69
C LEU A 446 -3.63 -13.42 12.46
N ASP A 447 -4.22 -12.72 13.43
CA ASP A 447 -5.41 -13.22 14.13
C ASP A 447 -6.67 -13.03 13.28
N LYS A 448 -6.96 -14.05 12.46
CA LYS A 448 -8.13 -14.09 11.58
C LYS A 448 -9.44 -14.13 12.34
N ALA A 449 -9.48 -14.82 13.47
CA ALA A 449 -10.67 -14.84 14.31
C ALA A 449 -10.97 -13.45 14.85
N HIS A 450 -9.95 -12.71 15.29
CA HIS A 450 -10.15 -11.34 15.75
C HIS A 450 -10.58 -10.40 14.61
N LEU A 451 -10.02 -10.55 13.41
CA LEU A 451 -10.46 -9.79 12.23
C LEU A 451 -11.94 -10.06 11.92
N ASP A 452 -12.35 -11.33 11.96
CA ASP A 452 -13.73 -11.73 11.71
C ASP A 452 -14.68 -11.19 12.78
N ARG A 453 -14.21 -11.09 14.03
CA ARG A 453 -14.96 -10.52 15.15
C ARG A 453 -15.17 -9.01 14.99
N ILE A 454 -14.12 -8.23 14.70
CA ILE A 454 -14.25 -6.77 14.57
C ILE A 454 -14.99 -6.35 13.29
N THR A 455 -15.03 -7.22 12.27
CA THR A 455 -15.80 -7.00 11.03
C THR A 455 -17.21 -7.59 11.06
N ASN A 456 -17.57 -8.28 12.15
CA ASN A 456 -18.83 -9.03 12.27
C ASN A 456 -19.10 -9.95 11.06
N SER A 457 -18.05 -10.63 10.59
CA SER A 457 -18.11 -11.47 9.38
C SER A 457 -18.14 -12.97 9.68
N ALA A 458 -18.07 -13.36 10.95
CA ALA A 458 -18.22 -14.73 11.41
C ALA A 458 -19.09 -14.82 12.66
N GLU A 459 -19.66 -15.99 12.88
CA GLU A 459 -20.35 -16.34 14.12
C GLU A 459 -19.39 -17.04 15.09
N PHE A 460 -19.52 -16.73 16.38
CA PHE A 460 -18.70 -17.28 17.46
C PHE A 460 -19.60 -17.99 18.46
N ILE A 461 -19.29 -19.25 18.77
CA ILE A 461 -20.11 -20.10 19.62
C ILE A 461 -19.28 -20.62 20.78
N ASN A 462 -19.70 -20.31 22.01
CA ASN A 462 -19.12 -20.92 23.19
C ASN A 462 -19.59 -22.38 23.32
N VAL A 463 -18.64 -23.31 23.43
CA VAL A 463 -18.91 -24.74 23.59
C VAL A 463 -18.23 -25.28 24.85
N PRO A 464 -18.79 -26.34 25.48
CA PRO A 464 -18.12 -27.02 26.58
C PRO A 464 -16.76 -27.58 26.16
N ALA A 465 -15.80 -27.61 27.08
CA ALA A 465 -14.44 -28.13 26.85
C ALA A 465 -14.45 -29.55 26.26
N SER A 466 -15.36 -30.41 26.71
CA SER A 466 -15.52 -31.77 26.20
C SER A 466 -15.92 -31.82 24.72
N LEU A 467 -16.71 -30.87 24.21
CA LEU A 467 -17.05 -30.82 22.79
C LEU A 467 -15.89 -30.22 21.98
N PHE A 468 -15.26 -29.17 22.51
CA PHE A 468 -14.10 -28.54 21.88
C PHE A 468 -12.96 -29.54 21.66
N GLU A 469 -12.67 -30.37 22.68
CA GLU A 469 -11.63 -31.40 22.61
C GLU A 469 -11.88 -32.41 21.49
N ARG A 470 -13.14 -32.77 21.20
CA ARG A 470 -13.49 -33.72 20.13
C ARG A 470 -13.22 -33.16 18.73
N PHE A 471 -13.36 -31.83 18.55
CA PHE A 471 -12.92 -31.19 17.30
C PHE A 471 -11.39 -31.06 17.24
N THR A 472 -10.71 -30.70 18.34
CA THR A 472 -9.24 -30.61 18.34
C THR A 472 -8.54 -31.94 18.12
N SER A 473 -9.10 -33.04 18.61
CA SER A 473 -8.54 -34.38 18.46
C SER A 473 -8.82 -35.00 17.09
N GLY A 474 -9.67 -34.37 16.28
CA GLY A 474 -10.11 -34.88 14.99
C GLY A 474 -11.20 -35.95 15.06
N GLU A 475 -11.77 -36.23 16.25
CA GLU A 475 -12.94 -37.11 16.37
C GLU A 475 -14.13 -36.53 15.59
N TYR A 476 -14.31 -35.21 15.66
CA TYR A 476 -15.26 -34.46 14.86
C TYR A 476 -14.57 -33.64 13.78
N SER A 477 -15.09 -33.73 12.55
CA SER A 477 -14.54 -33.00 11.41
C SER A 477 -14.83 -31.51 11.52
N ILE A 478 -13.80 -30.69 11.36
CA ILE A 478 -13.92 -29.23 11.23
C ILE A 478 -14.53 -28.81 9.89
N ILE A 479 -14.72 -29.74 8.94
CA ILE A 479 -15.27 -29.50 7.61
C ILE A 479 -16.70 -30.04 7.54
N ASN A 480 -17.64 -29.21 7.08
CA ASN A 480 -19.06 -29.56 6.95
C ASN A 480 -19.69 -30.03 8.28
N ALA A 481 -19.28 -29.43 9.40
CA ALA A 481 -19.84 -29.70 10.71
C ALA A 481 -21.32 -29.23 10.77
N CYS A 482 -22.18 -30.02 11.42
CA CYS A 482 -23.61 -29.75 11.50
C CYS A 482 -24.04 -29.49 12.95
N PHE A 483 -24.81 -28.43 13.17
CA PHE A 483 -25.33 -28.02 14.48
C PHE A 483 -26.85 -27.86 14.41
N THR A 484 -27.53 -28.13 15.52
CA THR A 484 -28.93 -27.76 15.73
C THR A 484 -29.00 -26.52 16.63
N GLU A 485 -29.84 -25.56 16.28
CA GLU A 485 -30.09 -24.32 17.01
C GLU A 485 -31.43 -24.43 17.72
N ASN A 486 -31.43 -24.40 19.05
CA ASN A 486 -32.67 -24.45 19.83
C ASN A 486 -33.35 -23.06 19.90
N ALA A 487 -34.55 -23.01 20.50
CA ALA A 487 -35.31 -21.76 20.66
C ALA A 487 -34.61 -20.66 21.49
N HIS A 488 -33.53 -21.01 22.22
CA HIS A 488 -32.70 -20.08 23.00
C HIS A 488 -31.42 -19.68 22.25
N ASN A 489 -31.32 -20.00 20.95
CA ASN A 489 -30.13 -19.82 20.10
C ASN A 489 -28.89 -20.58 20.61
N GLU A 490 -29.08 -21.64 21.39
CA GLU A 490 -27.97 -22.51 21.79
C GLU A 490 -27.72 -23.54 20.69
N LEU A 491 -26.45 -23.66 20.30
CA LEU A 491 -26.02 -24.54 19.23
C LEU A 491 -25.47 -25.84 19.79
N LYS A 492 -25.99 -26.96 19.30
CA LYS A 492 -25.55 -28.31 19.69
C LYS A 492 -25.09 -29.10 18.48
N TYR A 493 -23.93 -29.73 18.57
CA TYR A 493 -23.44 -30.58 17.49
C TYR A 493 -24.41 -31.74 17.21
N SER A 494 -24.70 -31.98 15.93
CA SER A 494 -25.65 -33.00 15.48
C SER A 494 -24.98 -34.04 14.60
N ALA A 495 -24.62 -35.17 15.21
CA ALA A 495 -24.09 -36.34 14.50
C ALA A 495 -25.08 -36.90 13.46
N ALA A 496 -26.38 -36.79 13.72
CA ALA A 496 -27.43 -37.25 12.81
C ALA A 496 -27.43 -36.45 11.50
N HIS A 497 -27.46 -35.11 11.57
CA HIS A 497 -27.39 -34.26 10.37
C HIS A 497 -26.05 -34.39 9.64
N LYS A 498 -24.95 -34.59 10.37
CA LYS A 498 -23.65 -34.86 9.76
C LYS A 498 -23.68 -36.16 8.94
N ALA A 499 -24.28 -37.22 9.48
CA ALA A 499 -24.46 -38.47 8.74
C ALA A 499 -25.37 -38.31 7.51
N MET A 500 -26.42 -37.49 7.58
CA MET A 500 -27.26 -37.17 6.42
C MET A 500 -26.45 -36.48 5.31
N TYR A 501 -25.64 -35.48 5.69
CA TYR A 501 -24.73 -34.80 4.75
C TYR A 501 -23.72 -35.77 4.13
N ASP A 502 -23.08 -36.62 4.94
CA ASP A 502 -22.07 -37.56 4.45
C ASP A 502 -22.67 -38.64 3.53
N ASN A 503 -23.92 -39.06 3.78
CA ASN A 503 -24.63 -39.94 2.86
C ASN A 503 -24.96 -39.24 1.54
N TRP A 504 -25.43 -37.99 1.60
CA TRP A 504 -25.77 -37.20 0.42
C TRP A 504 -24.54 -36.89 -0.46
N ILE A 505 -23.39 -36.58 0.14
CA ILE A 505 -22.20 -36.27 -0.65
C ILE A 505 -21.66 -37.50 -1.40
N ASN A 506 -21.86 -38.69 -0.83
CA ASN A 506 -21.47 -39.97 -1.39
C ASN A 506 -22.53 -40.60 -2.31
N ASP A 507 -23.74 -40.04 -2.38
CA ASP A 507 -24.79 -40.48 -3.29
C ASP A 507 -24.52 -39.97 -4.72
N HIS A 508 -24.11 -40.89 -5.59
CA HIS A 508 -23.83 -40.63 -7.00
C HIS A 508 -25.10 -40.52 -7.86
N SER A 509 -26.27 -40.88 -7.31
CA SER A 509 -27.56 -40.84 -7.99
C SER A 509 -28.36 -39.56 -7.71
N ARG A 510 -27.79 -38.62 -6.92
CA ARG A 510 -28.47 -37.41 -6.49
C ARG A 510 -28.92 -36.54 -7.67
N SER A 511 -30.16 -36.04 -7.59
CA SER A 511 -30.77 -35.18 -8.60
C SER A 511 -30.45 -33.69 -8.43
N SER A 512 -29.87 -33.28 -7.30
CA SER A 512 -29.53 -31.90 -6.96
C SER A 512 -28.11 -31.80 -6.41
N ASN A 513 -27.45 -30.69 -6.75
CA ASN A 513 -26.13 -30.32 -6.21
C ASN A 513 -26.22 -29.29 -5.08
N ARG A 514 -27.43 -28.93 -4.62
CA ARG A 514 -27.60 -27.99 -3.51
C ARG A 514 -27.43 -28.74 -2.18
N VAL A 515 -26.42 -28.36 -1.41
CA VAL A 515 -26.09 -29.01 -0.14
C VAL A 515 -27.25 -28.99 0.87
N ILE A 516 -28.07 -27.93 0.85
CA ILE A 516 -29.23 -27.83 1.75
C ILE A 516 -30.22 -28.99 1.60
N ASP A 517 -30.29 -29.62 0.42
CA ASP A 517 -31.20 -30.73 0.15
C ASP A 517 -30.76 -32.00 0.90
N ALA A 518 -29.51 -32.08 1.36
CA ALA A 518 -29.00 -33.17 2.18
C ALA A 518 -29.78 -33.34 3.50
N PHE A 519 -30.43 -32.28 3.97
CA PHE A 519 -31.18 -32.27 5.23
C PHE A 519 -32.68 -32.58 5.07
N GLY A 520 -33.13 -32.95 3.86
CA GLY A 520 -34.51 -33.36 3.61
C GLY A 520 -35.55 -32.30 3.99
N ALA A 521 -36.50 -32.64 4.87
CA ALA A 521 -37.53 -31.72 5.35
C ALA A 521 -36.96 -30.51 6.14
N ASP A 522 -35.72 -30.63 6.64
CA ASP A 522 -35.06 -29.60 7.44
C ASP A 522 -34.27 -28.60 6.58
N SER A 523 -34.20 -28.82 5.27
CA SER A 523 -33.53 -27.96 4.28
C SER A 523 -33.96 -26.50 4.36
N VAL A 524 -35.25 -26.23 4.59
CA VAL A 524 -35.82 -24.87 4.70
C VAL A 524 -35.35 -24.14 5.96
N ARG A 525 -34.84 -24.87 6.95
CA ARG A 525 -34.38 -24.37 8.25
C ARG A 525 -32.86 -24.37 8.39
N ALA A 526 -32.16 -24.84 7.37
CA ALA A 526 -30.71 -24.90 7.34
C ALA A 526 -30.13 -23.58 6.82
N ARG A 527 -29.15 -23.03 7.55
CA ARG A 527 -28.32 -21.91 7.12
C ARG A 527 -26.85 -22.31 7.18
N SER A 528 -26.03 -21.73 6.30
CA SER A 528 -24.58 -21.92 6.33
C SER A 528 -23.91 -20.55 6.52
N PRO A 529 -23.38 -20.26 7.71
CA PRO A 529 -22.61 -19.03 7.92
C PRO A 529 -21.33 -19.06 7.08
N ALA A 530 -20.87 -17.90 6.62
CA ALA A 530 -19.64 -17.79 5.81
C ALA A 530 -18.40 -18.28 6.58
N SER A 531 -18.33 -17.98 7.88
CA SER A 531 -17.33 -18.46 8.83
C SER A 531 -18.02 -18.75 10.16
N LEU A 532 -17.62 -19.84 10.82
CA LEU A 532 -18.09 -20.22 12.17
C LEU A 532 -16.90 -20.59 13.04
N TYR A 533 -16.84 -20.06 14.26
CA TYR A 533 -15.81 -20.36 15.24
C TYR A 533 -16.40 -21.03 16.47
N LEU A 534 -15.78 -22.12 16.91
CA LEU A 534 -16.03 -22.70 18.22
C LEU A 534 -15.08 -22.08 19.22
N GLU A 535 -15.58 -21.69 20.40
CA GLU A 535 -14.82 -21.06 21.48
C GLU A 535 -14.91 -21.89 22.76
N CYS A 536 -13.76 -22.04 23.41
CA CYS A 536 -13.67 -22.62 24.74
C CYS A 536 -12.59 -21.87 25.53
N ALA A 537 -13.02 -21.01 26.46
CA ALA A 537 -12.16 -20.04 27.13
C ALA A 537 -11.40 -19.19 26.08
N ASP A 538 -10.06 -19.13 26.16
CA ASP A 538 -9.24 -18.31 25.25
C ASP A 538 -8.88 -19.02 23.93
N LYS A 539 -9.36 -20.24 23.71
CA LYS A 539 -9.07 -21.04 22.52
C LYS A 539 -10.24 -21.00 21.54
N HIS A 540 -9.91 -21.01 20.25
CA HIS A 540 -10.90 -21.10 19.19
C HIS A 540 -10.47 -22.05 18.06
N ILE A 541 -11.45 -22.59 17.32
CA ILE A 541 -11.24 -23.38 16.10
C ILE A 541 -12.21 -22.86 15.04
N GLN A 542 -11.70 -22.61 13.84
CA GLN A 542 -12.55 -22.29 12.70
C GLN A 542 -13.15 -23.57 12.12
N LEU A 543 -14.46 -23.53 11.84
CA LEU A 543 -15.16 -24.55 11.09
C LEU A 543 -15.34 -24.08 9.65
N HIS A 544 -15.08 -24.99 8.71
CA HIS A 544 -15.18 -24.72 7.29
C HIS A 544 -16.49 -25.29 6.75
N MET A 545 -17.31 -24.45 6.12
CA MET A 545 -18.61 -24.82 5.54
C MET A 545 -19.57 -25.45 6.56
N ALA A 546 -19.68 -24.87 7.76
CA ALA A 546 -20.60 -25.38 8.77
C ALA A 546 -22.08 -25.15 8.41
N TYR A 547 -22.95 -25.99 8.94
CA TYR A 547 -24.41 -25.90 8.77
C TYR A 547 -25.09 -25.81 10.13
N ILE A 548 -26.05 -24.90 10.23
CA ILE A 548 -26.89 -24.68 11.40
C ILE A 548 -28.34 -24.95 11.00
N ILE A 549 -28.98 -25.92 11.65
CA ILE A 549 -30.37 -26.32 11.42
C ILE A 549 -31.21 -25.85 12.60
N LYS A 550 -32.25 -25.03 12.35
CA LYS A 550 -33.14 -24.59 13.43
C LYS A 550 -34.10 -25.71 13.87
N ASP A 551 -34.12 -25.99 15.17
CA ASP A 551 -35.10 -26.89 15.77
C ASP A 551 -36.54 -26.33 15.59
N ALA A 552 -37.53 -27.22 15.60
CA ALA A 552 -38.94 -26.88 15.35
C ALA A 552 -39.59 -26.16 16.53
#